data_AF-A0A450TL09-F1
#
_entry.id   AF-A0A450TL09-F1
#
_cell.length_a   1.000
_cell.length_b   1.000
_cell.length_c   1.000
_cell.angle_alpha   90.00
_cell.angle_beta   90.00
_cell.angle_gamma   90.00
#
_symmetry.space_group_name_H-M   'P 1'
#
loop_
_entity.id
_entity.type
_entity.pdbx_description
1 polymer ?
#
loop_
_entity_poly.entity_id
_entity_poly.type
_entity_poly.pdbx_seq_one_letter_code
_entity_poly.pdbx_strand_id
1 'polypeptide(L)'
;MKPFVSVFLLYITHHYMNHKHRKTLETIFTDPINGAIEWRRIEALFLALGAKRAERTLGSAVSFVLNDVRADFHRPHPGKAALRYRVKDARNFLEQAGIKP
;
A
#
# COMPACT_ATOMS: atom_id res chain seq x y z
N MET A 1 39.07 15.99 18.72
CA MET A 1 38.59 14.71 18.14
C MET A 1 37.33 14.30 18.90
N LYS A 2 36.17 14.31 18.24
CA LYS A 2 34.90 13.83 18.81
C LYS A 2 34.30 12.85 17.81
N PRO A 3 34.13 11.57 18.13
CA PRO A 3 33.27 10.70 17.35
C PRO A 3 31.98 10.49 18.13
N PHE A 4 30.89 11.02 17.62
CA PHE A 4 29.57 10.42 17.84
C PHE A 4 28.76 10.73 16.59
N VAL A 5 29.00 9.93 15.55
CA VAL A 5 28.15 9.91 14.37
C VAL A 5 26.79 9.40 14.84
N SER A 6 25.93 10.36 15.13
CA SER A 6 24.47 10.36 14.98
C SER A 6 23.78 8.99 15.02
N VAL A 7 23.09 8.71 16.13
CA VAL A 7 22.04 7.69 16.28
C VAL A 7 20.80 8.11 15.47
N PHE A 8 20.97 8.30 14.16
CA PHE A 8 19.94 8.84 13.26
C PHE A 8 19.89 8.09 11.91
N LEU A 9 20.65 7.01 11.78
CA LEU A 9 20.82 6.24 10.54
C LEU A 9 20.10 4.88 10.56
N LEU A 10 18.89 4.83 11.12
CA LEU A 10 18.01 3.65 11.01
C LEU A 10 16.54 3.99 10.64
N TYR A 11 16.23 5.26 10.38
CA TYR A 11 14.90 5.73 9.95
C TYR A 11 14.88 6.24 8.51
N ILE A 12 15.46 5.48 7.57
CA ILE A 12 15.34 5.82 6.14
C ILE A 12 14.90 4.59 5.34
N THR A 13 13.71 4.08 5.61
CA THR A 13 12.88 3.60 4.50
C THR A 13 12.33 4.85 3.80
N HIS A 14 13.06 5.36 2.81
CA HIS A 14 12.57 6.43 1.96
C HIS A 14 11.27 5.94 1.30
N HIS A 15 10.13 6.47 1.75
CA HIS A 15 8.81 6.28 1.16
C HIS A 15 8.75 7.02 -0.18
N TYR A 16 9.47 6.51 -1.19
CA TYR A 16 9.54 7.16 -2.49
C TYR A 16 8.73 6.39 -3.53
N MET A 17 7.74 7.07 -4.13
CA MET A 17 7.02 6.54 -5.28
C MET A 17 7.95 6.41 -6.49
N ASN A 18 8.11 5.19 -7.01
CA ASN A 18 8.82 4.95 -8.25
C ASN A 18 7.84 4.77 -9.43
N HIS A 19 8.37 4.62 -10.63
CA HIS A 19 7.58 4.40 -11.84
C HIS A 19 6.62 3.20 -11.76
N LYS A 20 7.02 2.11 -11.08
CA LYS A 20 6.15 0.94 -10.90
C LYS A 20 4.97 1.25 -9.97
N HIS A 21 5.20 2.04 -8.90
CA HIS A 21 4.13 2.48 -8.00
C HIS A 21 3.13 3.37 -8.75
N ARG A 22 3.62 4.34 -9.54
CA ARG A 22 2.76 5.23 -10.35
C ARG A 22 1.90 4.46 -11.34
N LYS A 23 2.48 3.52 -12.08
CA LYS A 23 1.70 2.63 -12.96
C LYS A 23 0.66 1.81 -12.20
N THR A 24 0.98 1.33 -11.00
CA THR A 24 -0.01 0.61 -10.17
C THR A 24 -1.15 1.54 -9.77
N LEU A 25 -0.85 2.77 -9.36
CA LEU A 25 -1.86 3.79 -9.02
C LEU A 25 -2.77 4.07 -10.22
N GLU A 26 -2.20 4.40 -11.38
CA GLU A 26 -2.94 4.59 -12.64
C GLU A 26 -3.85 3.37 -12.94
N THR A 27 -3.31 2.15 -12.83
CA THR A 27 -4.06 0.90 -13.12
C THR A 27 -5.21 0.68 -12.12
N ILE A 28 -5.06 1.05 -10.85
CA ILE A 28 -6.14 0.94 -9.85
C ILE A 28 -7.32 1.84 -10.23
N PHE A 29 -7.06 2.97 -10.88
CA PHE A 29 -8.05 3.97 -11.26
C PHE A 29 -8.64 3.79 -12.68
N THR A 30 -8.21 2.78 -13.45
CA THR A 30 -8.78 2.53 -14.79
C THR A 30 -10.24 2.10 -14.74
N ASP A 31 -11.02 2.48 -15.74
CA ASP A 31 -12.35 1.93 -15.97
C ASP A 31 -12.40 1.16 -17.30
N PRO A 32 -12.79 -0.13 -17.31
CA PRO A 32 -13.23 -0.95 -16.18
C PRO A 32 -12.10 -1.31 -15.19
N ILE A 33 -12.47 -1.65 -13.95
CA ILE A 33 -11.53 -2.10 -12.91
C ILE A 33 -10.71 -3.30 -13.42
N ASN A 34 -9.39 -3.15 -13.43
CA ASN A 34 -8.46 -4.23 -13.76
C ASN A 34 -8.22 -5.14 -12.54
N GLY A 35 -8.84 -6.32 -12.52
CA GLY A 35 -8.65 -7.33 -11.48
C GLY A 35 -7.39 -8.20 -11.62
N ALA A 36 -6.52 -7.95 -12.61
CA ALA A 36 -5.29 -8.73 -12.81
C ALA A 36 -4.09 -8.16 -12.03
N ILE A 37 -4.26 -7.05 -11.29
CA ILE A 37 -3.18 -6.47 -10.50
C ILE A 37 -2.78 -7.43 -9.38
N GLU A 38 -1.49 -7.73 -9.26
CA GLU A 38 -0.98 -8.53 -8.14
C GLU A 38 -1.10 -7.78 -6.82
N TRP A 39 -1.57 -8.46 -5.76
CA TRP A 39 -1.72 -7.88 -4.43
C TRP A 39 -0.43 -7.20 -3.91
N ARG A 40 0.73 -7.84 -4.12
CA ARG A 40 2.04 -7.31 -3.71
C ARG A 40 2.30 -5.91 -4.29
N ARG A 41 1.80 -5.61 -5.49
CA ARG A 41 1.96 -4.31 -6.13
C ARG A 41 1.12 -3.23 -5.45
N ILE A 42 -0.11 -3.56 -5.06
CA ILE A 42 -1.01 -2.67 -4.32
C ILE A 42 -0.42 -2.37 -2.94
N GLU A 43 0.03 -3.41 -2.25
CA GLU A 43 0.68 -3.27 -0.94
C GLU A 43 1.95 -2.42 -1.00
N ALA A 44 2.81 -2.64 -2.01
CA ALA A 44 4.00 -1.82 -2.22
C ALA A 44 3.66 -0.36 -2.51
N LEU A 45 2.59 -0.09 -3.27
CA LEU A 45 2.09 1.27 -3.49
C LEU A 45 1.66 1.92 -2.18
N PHE A 46 0.87 1.24 -1.34
CA PHE A 46 0.45 1.79 -0.05
C PHE A 46 1.64 2.17 0.83
N LEU A 47 2.62 1.28 0.96
CA LEU A 47 3.83 1.56 1.73
C LEU A 47 4.63 2.73 1.14
N ALA A 48 4.70 2.85 -0.19
CA ALA A 48 5.38 3.95 -0.86
C ALA A 48 4.65 5.30 -0.68
N LEU A 49 3.34 5.29 -0.47
CA LEU A 49 2.52 6.46 -0.13
C LEU A 49 2.59 6.82 1.36
N GLY A 50 3.34 6.06 2.17
CA GLY A 50 3.48 6.31 3.61
C GLY A 50 2.44 5.58 4.47
N ALA A 51 1.66 4.65 3.89
CA ALA A 51 0.71 3.87 4.68
C ALA A 51 1.45 2.99 5.70
N LYS A 52 0.92 2.94 6.92
CA LYS A 52 1.42 2.04 7.97
C LYS A 52 0.59 0.77 7.98
N ARG A 53 1.25 -0.39 8.11
CA ARG A 53 0.55 -1.64 8.40
C ARG A 53 0.10 -1.61 9.86
N ALA A 54 -1.19 -1.87 10.09
CA ALA A 54 -1.69 -2.17 11.42
C ALA A 54 -1.77 -3.69 11.54
N GLU A 55 -0.99 -4.26 12.45
CA GLU A 55 -1.01 -5.69 12.72
C GLU A 55 -2.28 -6.03 13.51
N ARG A 56 -3.02 -7.05 13.08
CA ARG A 56 -4.02 -7.69 13.93
C ARG A 56 -3.44 -8.98 14.51
N THR A 57 -3.73 -9.23 15.77
CA THR A 57 -3.27 -10.40 16.54
C THR A 57 -3.95 -11.72 16.14
N LEU A 58 -5.10 -11.68 15.44
CA LEU A 58 -5.80 -12.87 14.93
C LEU A 58 -6.39 -12.62 13.52
N GLY A 59 -6.10 -13.54 12.58
CA GLY A 59 -6.81 -13.68 11.30
C GLY A 59 -5.99 -13.44 10.02
N SER A 60 -6.58 -13.78 8.87
CA SER A 60 -5.98 -13.64 7.52
C SER A 60 -6.18 -12.25 6.88
N ALA A 61 -6.37 -11.19 7.67
CA ALA A 61 -6.59 -9.84 7.18
C ALA A 61 -5.36 -8.95 7.44
N VAL A 62 -5.09 -8.00 6.55
CA VAL A 62 -4.05 -6.97 6.70
C VAL A 62 -4.70 -5.59 6.68
N SER A 63 -4.41 -4.78 7.70
CA SER A 63 -4.93 -3.42 7.83
C SER A 63 -3.88 -2.41 7.40
N PHE A 64 -4.30 -1.34 6.72
CA PHE A 64 -3.47 -0.18 6.40
C PHE A 64 -4.09 1.10 6.94
N VAL A 65 -3.24 2.03 7.34
CA VAL A 65 -3.61 3.40 7.69
C VAL A 65 -2.83 4.38 6.83
N LEU A 66 -3.52 5.27 6.10
CA LEU A 66 -2.95 6.31 5.26
C LEU A 66 -3.78 7.58 5.42
N ASN A 67 -3.14 8.72 5.73
CA ASN A 67 -3.83 10.00 5.93
C ASN A 67 -5.05 9.89 6.86
N ASP A 68 -4.88 9.22 8.01
CA ASP A 68 -5.92 8.93 9.01
C ASP A 68 -7.10 8.06 8.53
N VAL A 69 -7.08 7.60 7.28
CA VAL A 69 -8.02 6.61 6.76
C VAL A 69 -7.50 5.22 7.03
N ARG A 70 -8.37 4.34 7.54
CA ARG A 70 -8.07 2.92 7.75
C ARG A 70 -8.86 2.04 6.79
N ALA A 71 -8.20 1.05 6.21
CA ALA A 71 -8.86 -0.01 5.44
C ALA A 71 -8.30 -1.39 5.81
N ASP A 72 -9.18 -2.38 5.80
CA ASP A 72 -8.86 -3.78 6.07
C ASP A 72 -9.02 -4.61 4.80
N PHE A 73 -8.02 -5.41 4.47
CA PHE A 73 -8.00 -6.23 3.27
C PHE A 73 -7.85 -7.71 3.64
N HIS A 74 -8.62 -8.58 2.98
CA HIS A 74 -8.40 -10.02 3.06
C HIS A 74 -7.10 -10.39 2.35
N ARG A 75 -6.12 -10.90 3.09
CA ARG A 75 -4.84 -11.37 2.53
C ARG A 75 -5.15 -12.52 1.55
N PRO A 76 -4.62 -12.49 0.32
CA PRO A 76 -4.75 -13.64 -0.56
C PRO A 76 -3.99 -14.83 0.04
N HIS A 77 -4.53 -16.04 -0.10
CA HIS A 77 -3.70 -17.25 -0.03
C HIS A 77 -2.65 -17.20 -1.16
N PRO A 78 -1.45 -17.79 -0.97
CA PRO A 78 -0.36 -17.68 -1.94
C PRO A 78 -0.81 -18.01 -3.37
N GLY A 79 -0.46 -17.14 -4.33
CA GLY A 79 -0.53 -17.46 -5.77
C GLY A 79 -1.74 -16.98 -6.60
N LYS A 80 -2.56 -16.01 -6.17
CA LYS A 80 -3.69 -15.50 -6.99
C LYS A 80 -3.70 -13.98 -7.17
N ALA A 81 -4.15 -13.54 -8.35
CA ALA A 81 -4.42 -12.14 -8.68
C ALA A 81 -5.32 -11.48 -7.62
N ALA A 82 -5.25 -10.15 -7.48
CA ALA A 82 -6.19 -9.44 -6.63
C ALA A 82 -7.59 -9.56 -7.24
N LEU A 83 -8.44 -10.42 -6.67
CA LEU A 83 -9.87 -10.50 -7.00
C LEU A 83 -10.43 -9.07 -7.18
N ARG A 84 -11.22 -8.81 -8.25
CA ARG A 84 -11.68 -7.46 -8.65
C ARG A 84 -12.17 -6.59 -7.49
N TYR A 85 -12.81 -7.19 -6.49
CA TYR A 85 -13.26 -6.48 -5.29
C TYR A 85 -12.10 -5.83 -4.51
N ARG A 86 -10.94 -6.47 -4.39
CA ARG A 86 -9.77 -5.92 -3.68
C ARG A 86 -9.20 -4.70 -4.37
N VAL A 87 -9.24 -4.67 -5.71
CA VAL A 87 -8.82 -3.50 -6.49
C VAL A 87 -9.81 -2.36 -6.29
N LYS A 88 -11.12 -2.67 -6.23
CA LYS A 88 -12.15 -1.70 -5.86
C LYS A 88 -11.93 -1.13 -4.46
N ASP A 89 -11.67 -2.00 -3.47
CA ASP A 89 -11.41 -1.58 -2.09
C ASP A 89 -10.14 -0.72 -1.99
N ALA A 90 -9.11 -1.07 -2.76
CA ALA A 90 -7.88 -0.28 -2.85
C ALA A 90 -8.11 1.10 -3.46
N ARG A 91 -8.93 1.20 -4.52
CA ARG A 91 -9.35 2.49 -5.08
C ARG A 91 -10.08 3.34 -4.04
N ASN A 92 -11.10 2.77 -3.39
CA ASN A 92 -11.88 3.48 -2.38
C ASN A 92 -11.00 3.98 -1.23
N PHE A 93 -10.07 3.14 -0.76
CA PHE A 93 -9.11 3.50 0.28
C PHE A 93 -8.23 4.68 -0.14
N LEU A 94 -7.68 4.66 -1.36
CA LEU A 94 -6.86 5.74 -1.90
C LEU A 94 -7.67 7.04 -2.08
N GLU A 95 -8.89 6.96 -2.61
CA GLU A 95 -9.78 8.10 -2.77
C GLU A 95 -10.13 8.76 -1.43
N GLN A 96 -10.49 7.96 -0.42
CA GLN A 96 -10.77 8.45 0.93
C GLN A 96 -9.53 9.09 1.57
N ALA A 97 -8.35 8.53 1.33
CA ALA A 97 -7.08 9.10 1.77
C ALA A 97 -6.63 10.33 0.95
N GLY A 98 -7.43 10.78 -0.03
CA GLY A 98 -7.12 11.94 -0.87
C GLY A 98 -6.06 11.68 -1.94
N ILE A 99 -5.76 10.42 -2.25
CA ILE A 99 -4.79 10.04 -3.28
C ILE A 99 -5.51 9.75 -4.60
N LYS A 100 -5.05 10.40 -5.66
CA LYS A 100 -5.45 10.17 -7.06
C LYS A 100 -4.20 10.12 -7.95
N PRO A 101 -4.27 9.49 -9.15
CA PRO A 101 -3.18 9.49 -10.11
C PRO A 101 -2.69 10.89 -10.48
#